data_AF-M5NYI5-F1
#
_entry.id   AF-M5NYI5-F1
#
_cell.length_a   1.000
_cell.length_b   1.000
_cell.length_c   1.000
_cell.angle_alpha   90.00
_cell.angle_beta   90.00
_cell.angle_gamma   90.00
#
_symmetry.space_group_name_H-M   'P 1'
#
loop_
_entity.id
_entity.type
_entity.pdbx_description
1 polymer ?
#
loop_
_entity_poly.entity_id
_entity_poly.type
_entity_poly.pdbx_seq_one_letter_code
_entity_poly.pdbx_strand_id
1 'polypeptide(L)'
;MDNSSISVRSLIFSTHVERLKKLLFKLHVGSITKEELRELSKIHLECMEMTAYAVKEANEFLLEADLLPKANLKEMNELLHKIKESNKD
;
A
#
# COMPACT_ATOMS: atom_id res chain seq x y z
N MET A 1 -4.68 12.54 22.81
CA MET A 1 -6.09 12.50 22.36
C MET A 1 -6.03 12.64 20.85
N ASP A 2 -6.36 11.66 20.03
CA ASP A 2 -7.48 10.71 20.13
C ASP A 2 -7.07 9.24 20.13
N ASN A 3 -7.85 8.43 20.83
CA ASN A 3 -7.98 6.99 20.57
C ASN A 3 -8.51 6.86 19.14
N SER A 4 -7.61 6.83 18.16
CA SER A 4 -7.97 6.71 16.75
C SER A 4 -8.86 5.49 16.61
N SER A 5 -10.10 5.70 16.16
CA SER A 5 -11.01 4.62 15.80
C SER A 5 -10.25 3.67 14.87
N ILE A 6 -9.86 2.51 15.37
CA ILE A 6 -9.20 1.49 14.55
C ILE A 6 -10.21 1.18 13.45
N SER A 7 -9.86 1.50 12.20
CA SER A 7 -10.70 1.19 11.05
C SER A 7 -10.99 -0.32 11.08
N VAL A 8 -12.24 -0.71 10.82
CA VAL A 8 -12.66 -2.12 10.74
C VAL A 8 -11.69 -2.92 9.85
N ARG A 9 -11.22 -2.31 8.75
CA ARG A 9 -10.23 -2.92 7.84
C ARG A 9 -8.89 -3.19 8.53
N SER A 10 -8.41 -2.26 9.36
CA SER A 10 -7.17 -2.43 10.16
C SER A 10 -7.31 -3.55 11.19
N LEU A 11 -8.50 -3.69 11.82
CA LEU A 11 -8.76 -4.76 12.78
C LEU A 11 -8.81 -6.13 12.10
N ILE A 12 -9.47 -6.21 10.94
CA ILE A 12 -9.52 -7.42 10.10
C ILE A 12 -8.11 -7.81 9.69
N PHE A 13 -7.32 -6.88 9.13
CA PHE A 13 -5.96 -7.16 8.68
C PHE A 13 -5.07 -7.66 9.82
N SER A 14 -5.12 -7.00 10.98
CA SER A 14 -4.33 -7.42 12.16
C SER A 14 -4.70 -8.84 12.62
N THR A 15 -5.99 -9.18 12.58
CA THR A 15 -6.47 -10.53 12.92
C THR A 15 -5.95 -11.57 11.93
N HIS A 16 -5.96 -11.26 10.62
CA HIS A 16 -5.44 -12.14 9.58
C HIS A 16 -3.93 -12.36 9.73
N VAL A 17 -3.15 -11.31 10.03
CA VAL A 17 -1.71 -11.40 10.27
C VAL A 17 -1.40 -12.28 11.48
N GLU A 18 -2.11 -12.11 12.60
CA GLU A 18 -1.91 -12.96 13.78
C GLU A 18 -2.28 -14.43 13.53
N ARG A 19 -3.32 -14.69 12.73
CA ARG A 19 -3.66 -16.05 12.31
C ARG A 19 -2.61 -16.64 11.39
N LEU A 20 -2.09 -15.85 10.44
CA LEU A 20 -1.02 -16.26 9.53
C LEU A 20 0.24 -16.68 10.29
N LYS A 21 0.67 -15.88 11.29
CA LYS A 21 1.81 -16.21 12.16
C LYS A 21 1.63 -17.56 12.85
N LYS A 22 0.44 -17.82 13.43
CA LYS A 22 0.14 -19.10 14.10
C LYS A 22 0.19 -20.28 13.14
N LEU A 23 -0.36 -20.13 11.94
CA LEU A 23 -0.37 -21.19 10.93
C LEU A 23 1.03 -21.47 10.37
N LEU A 24 1.83 -20.42 10.13
CA LEU A 24 3.23 -20.56 9.72
C LEU A 24 4.07 -21.25 10.79
N PHE A 25 3.84 -20.95 12.07
CA PHE A 25 4.50 -21.65 13.17
C PHE A 25 4.13 -23.15 13.17
N LYS A 26 2.84 -23.48 13.04
CA LYS A 26 2.39 -24.89 12.93
C LYS A 26 2.99 -25.62 11.73
N LEU A 27 3.10 -24.93 10.59
CA LEU A 27 3.75 -25.46 9.40
C LEU A 27 5.23 -25.76 9.67
N HIS A 28 5.93 -24.83 10.31
CA HIS A 28 7.35 -24.97 10.64
C HIS A 28 7.63 -26.15 11.58
N VAL A 29 6.80 -26.35 12.61
CA VAL A 29 6.94 -27.46 13.56
C VAL A 29 6.30 -28.77 13.06
N GLY A 30 5.78 -28.80 11.83
CA GLY A 30 5.20 -29.99 11.21
C GLY A 30 3.86 -30.45 11.80
N SER A 31 3.18 -29.60 12.58
CA SER A 31 1.91 -29.94 13.25
C SER A 31 0.67 -29.43 12.52
N ILE A 32 0.82 -28.93 11.30
CA ILE A 32 -0.27 -28.31 10.53
C ILE A 32 -1.18 -29.39 9.92
N THR A 33 -2.49 -29.17 9.97
CA THR A 33 -3.45 -30.05 9.27
C THR A 33 -3.67 -29.62 7.82
N LYS A 34 -4.35 -30.47 7.02
CA LYS A 34 -4.68 -30.15 5.63
C LYS A 34 -5.66 -28.97 5.54
N GLU A 35 -6.62 -28.90 6.46
CA GLU A 35 -7.58 -27.81 6.58
C GLU A 35 -6.88 -26.51 6.94
N GLU A 36 -5.95 -26.55 7.91
CA GLU A 36 -5.13 -25.40 8.31
C GLU A 36 -4.19 -24.94 7.20
N LEU A 37 -3.66 -25.86 6.39
CA LEU A 37 -2.85 -25.51 5.23
C LEU A 37 -3.67 -24.79 4.15
N ARG A 38 -4.93 -25.21 3.92
CA ARG A 38 -5.85 -24.51 3.02
C ARG A 38 -6.21 -23.13 3.56
N GLU A 39 -6.46 -23.03 4.86
CA GLU A 39 -6.70 -21.76 5.54
C GLU A 39 -5.51 -20.81 5.41
N LEU A 40 -4.28 -21.31 5.60
CA LEU A 40 -3.05 -20.54 5.45
C LEU A 40 -2.95 -19.91 4.05
N SER A 41 -3.18 -20.71 3.00
CA SER A 41 -3.16 -20.21 1.62
C SER A 41 -4.21 -19.12 1.38
N LYS A 42 -5.42 -19.29 1.93
CA LYS A 42 -6.51 -18.32 1.80
C LYS A 42 -6.17 -17.00 2.49
N ILE A 43 -5.77 -17.06 3.76
CA ILE A 43 -5.43 -15.87 4.57
C ILE A 43 -4.23 -15.13 3.98
N HIS A 44 -3.25 -15.86 3.43
CA HIS A 44 -2.11 -15.24 2.77
C HIS A 44 -2.54 -14.40 1.56
N LEU A 45 -3.43 -14.94 0.71
CA LEU A 45 -3.97 -14.23 -0.43
C LEU A 45 -4.74 -12.98 0.01
N GLU A 46 -5.63 -13.11 1.00
CA GLU A 46 -6.40 -11.98 1.53
C GLU A 46 -5.48 -10.87 2.09
N CYS A 47 -4.38 -11.22 2.76
CA CYS A 47 -3.38 -10.25 3.22
C CYS A 47 -2.67 -9.53 2.06
N MET A 48 -2.33 -10.25 0.99
CA MET A 48 -1.71 -9.67 -0.20
C MET A 48 -2.66 -8.67 -0.89
N GLU A 49 -3.94 -9.03 -1.04
CA GLU A 49 -4.95 -8.15 -1.63
C GLU A 49 -5.17 -6.89 -0.80
N MET A 50 -5.30 -7.03 0.53
CA MET A 50 -5.42 -5.89 1.43
C MET A 50 -4.20 -4.96 1.38
N THR A 51 -2.99 -5.53 1.26
CA THR A 51 -1.75 -4.74 1.14
C THR A 51 -1.69 -4.00 -0.20
N ALA A 52 -2.00 -4.68 -1.30
CA ALA A 52 -2.05 -4.07 -2.62
C ALA A 52 -3.05 -2.92 -2.69
N TYR A 53 -4.22 -3.10 -2.06
CA TYR A 53 -5.24 -2.07 -1.95
C TYR A 53 -4.74 -0.85 -1.15
N ALA A 54 -4.09 -1.06 0.00
CA ALA A 54 -3.52 0.02 0.80
C ALA A 54 -2.44 0.81 0.04
N VAL A 55 -1.58 0.12 -0.72
CA VAL A 55 -0.58 0.76 -1.59
C VAL A 55 -1.25 1.57 -2.69
N LYS A 56 -2.33 1.04 -3.30
CA LYS A 56 -3.10 1.76 -4.31
C LYS A 56 -3.73 3.04 -3.74
N GLU A 57 -4.40 2.95 -2.59
CA GLU A 57 -4.98 4.13 -1.91
C GLU A 57 -3.92 5.17 -1.58
N ALA A 58 -2.75 4.74 -1.07
CA ALA A 58 -1.64 5.65 -0.78
C ALA A 58 -1.11 6.32 -2.05
N ASN A 59 -0.98 5.59 -3.15
CA ASN A 59 -0.53 6.15 -4.43
C ASN A 59 -1.56 7.12 -5.02
N GLU A 60 -2.86 6.79 -4.97
CA GLU A 60 -3.92 7.70 -5.41
C GLU A 60 -3.91 8.99 -4.57
N PHE A 61 -3.81 8.87 -3.24
CA PHE A 61 -3.68 10.02 -2.36
C PHE A 61 -2.45 10.88 -2.67
N LEU A 62 -1.29 10.26 -2.92
CA LEU A 62 -0.06 10.97 -3.28
C LEU A 62 -0.13 11.60 -4.67
N LEU A 63 -0.85 11.01 -5.62
CA LEU A 63 -1.08 11.57 -6.95
C LEU A 63 -2.07 12.74 -6.91
N GLU A 64 -3.09 12.67 -6.06
CA GLU A 64 -4.08 13.74 -5.85
C GLU A 64 -3.57 14.86 -4.95
N ALA A 65 -2.58 14.58 -4.09
CA ALA A 65 -1.81 15.64 -3.47
C ALA A 65 -1.17 16.45 -4.60
N ASP A 66 -1.48 17.74 -4.71
CA ASP A 66 -0.74 18.70 -5.54
C ASP A 66 0.70 18.77 -4.99
N LEU A 67 1.52 17.73 -5.26
CA LEU A 67 2.90 17.56 -4.78
C LEU A 67 3.77 18.75 -5.21
N LEU A 68 3.37 19.39 -6.31
CA LEU A 68 3.86 20.66 -6.76
C LEU A 68 2.67 21.59 -6.98
N PRO A 69 2.62 22.76 -6.33
CA PRO A 69 1.63 23.79 -6.65
C PRO A 69 1.62 24.07 -8.15
N LYS A 70 0.44 24.20 -8.75
CA LYS A 70 0.28 24.46 -10.20
C LYS A 70 1.07 25.67 -10.69
N ALA A 71 1.29 26.66 -9.82
CA ALA A 71 2.14 27.81 -10.09
C ALA A 71 3.60 27.40 -10.38
N ASN A 72 4.17 26.51 -9.56
CA ASN A 72 5.54 26.02 -9.72
C ASN A 72 5.67 25.17 -11.00
N LEU A 73 4.67 24.35 -11.31
CA LEU A 73 4.60 23.59 -12.58
C LEU A 73 4.60 24.51 -13.81
N LYS A 74 3.84 25.61 -13.74
CA LYS A 74 3.78 26.60 -14.82
C LYS A 74 5.13 27.32 -15.00
N GLU A 75 5.74 27.78 -13.91
CA GLU A 75 7.04 28.45 -13.93
C GLU A 75 8.14 27.54 -14.49
N MET A 76 8.18 26.28 -14.06
CA MET A 76 9.13 25.29 -14.58
C MET A 76 8.96 25.05 -16.09
N ASN A 77 7.72 24.94 -16.57
CA ASN A 77 7.44 24.76 -17.99
C ASN A 77 7.86 25.99 -18.81
N GLU A 78 7.64 27.21 -18.30
CA GLU A 78 8.08 28.45 -18.95
C GLU A 78 9.61 28.54 -19.03
N LEU A 79 10.32 28.14 -17.98
CA LEU A 79 11.79 28.09 -17.98
C LEU A 79 12.32 27.06 -18.98
N LEU A 80 11.74 25.86 -19.03
CA LEU A 80 12.10 24.83 -20.00
C LEU A 80 11.86 25.29 -21.44
N HIS A 81 10.77 26.00 -21.69
CA HIS A 81 10.47 26.55 -23.00
C HIS A 81 11.52 27.58 -23.43
N LYS A 82 11.87 28.51 -22.53
CA LYS A 82 12.92 29.51 -22.77
C LYS A 82 14.27 28.85 -23.07
N ILE A 83 14.67 27.85 -22.30
CA ILE A 83 15.92 27.10 -22.53
C ILE A 83 15.89 26.40 -23.89
N LYS A 84 14.77 25.78 -24.27
CA LYS A 84 14.61 25.13 -25.58
C LYS A 84 14.70 26.13 -26.73
N GLU A 85 14.12 27.32 -26.59
CA GLU A 85 14.18 28.38 -27.60
C GLU A 85 15.57 29.00 -27.70
N SER A 86 16.28 29.19 -26.59
CA SER A 86 17.65 29.70 -26.58
C SER A 86 18.70 28.72 -27.11
N ASN A 87 18.38 27.43 -27.24
CA ASN A 87 19.27 26.40 -27.80
C ASN A 87 18.91 26.04 -29.26
N LYS A 88 18.11 26.86 -29.95
CA LYS A 88 17.77 26.70 -31.38
C LYS A 88 18.63 27.52 -32.34
N ASP A 89 19.62 28.25 -31.81
CA ASP A 89 20.72 28.86 -32.58
C ASP A 89 21.92 27.91 -32.65
#